data_AF-A0A5K7ZSM0-F1
#
_entry.id   AF-A0A5K7ZSM0-F1
#
_cell.length_a   1.000
_cell.length_b   1.000
_cell.length_c   1.000
_cell.angle_alpha   90.00
_cell.angle_beta   90.00
_cell.angle_gamma   90.00
#
_symmetry.space_group_name_H-M   'P 1'
#
loop_
_entity.id
_entity.type
_entity.pdbx_description
1 polymer ?
#
loop_
_entity_poly.entity_id
_entity_poly.type
_entity_poly.pdbx_seq_one_letter_code
_entity_poly.pdbx_strand_id
1 'polypeptide(L)'
;MTKVNTGGTYDLLVTDLLMPELNGYHLAQSIKNEMHDTKVIIMTGCHENDCLDMMASGWVDGWLFKPFGLKELRAMLQRLGLLKD
;
A
#
# COMPACT_ATOMS: atom_id res chain seq x y z
N MET A 1 -15.84 -13.90 2.04
CA MET A 1 -15.56 -12.92 3.11
C MET A 1 -14.42 -13.45 3.96
N THR A 2 -13.23 -12.89 3.82
CA THR A 2 -12.04 -13.33 4.57
C THR A 2 -12.16 -12.84 6.02
N LYS A 3 -11.88 -13.73 6.97
CA LYS A 3 -11.86 -13.45 8.40
C LYS A 3 -10.85 -12.33 8.68
N VAL A 4 -11.30 -11.21 9.23
CA VAL A 4 -10.42 -10.21 9.85
C VAL A 4 -10.07 -10.71 11.23
N ASN A 5 -8.79 -10.96 11.48
CA ASN A 5 -8.30 -11.35 12.80
C ASN A 5 -8.07 -10.06 13.61
N THR A 6 -8.90 -9.79 14.61
CA THR A 6 -9.00 -8.48 15.29
C THR A 6 -8.04 -8.31 16.46
N GLY A 7 -6.93 -9.07 16.51
CA GLY A 7 -6.09 -9.17 17.72
C GLY A 7 -4.61 -8.79 17.59
N GLY A 8 -4.14 -8.22 16.47
CA GLY A 8 -2.72 -7.95 16.26
C GLY A 8 -2.41 -6.77 15.33
N THR A 9 -1.13 -6.37 15.30
CA THR A 9 -0.58 -5.41 14.34
C THR A 9 -0.42 -6.08 12.97
N TYR A 10 -0.57 -5.30 11.90
CA TYR A 10 -0.37 -5.79 10.53
C TYR A 10 0.99 -5.35 10.00
N ASP A 11 1.75 -6.27 9.40
CA ASP A 11 3.05 -5.95 8.79
C ASP A 11 2.90 -5.15 7.49
N LEU A 12 1.78 -5.32 6.78
CA LEU A 12 1.53 -4.75 5.47
C LEU A 12 0.05 -4.41 5.26
N LEU A 13 -0.21 -3.18 4.82
CA LEU A 13 -1.43 -2.74 4.16
C LEU A 13 -1.23 -2.75 2.64
N VAL A 14 -2.13 -3.41 1.92
CA VAL A 14 -2.27 -3.28 0.47
C VAL A 14 -3.66 -2.72 0.18
N THR A 15 -3.75 -1.57 -0.49
CA THR A 15 -5.03 -0.87 -0.70
C THR A 15 -5.14 -0.24 -2.08
N ASP A 16 -6.35 0.05 -2.54
CA ASP A 16 -6.59 0.81 -3.78
C ASP A 16 -6.48 2.31 -3.50
N LEU A 17 -6.01 3.10 -4.46
CA LEU A 17 -5.96 4.56 -4.32
C LEU A 17 -7.38 5.14 -4.30
N LEU A 18 -8.18 4.79 -5.30
CA LEU A 18 -9.53 5.32 -5.51
C LEU A 18 -10.56 4.39 -4.88
N MET A 19 -10.89 4.66 -3.61
CA MET A 19 -11.97 3.99 -2.89
C MET A 19 -13.07 4.99 -2.52
N PRO A 20 -14.35 4.57 -2.50
CA PRO A 20 -15.43 5.36 -1.93
C PRO A 20 -15.16 5.67 -0.46
N GLU A 21 -15.68 6.81 0.01
CA GLU A 21 -15.63 7.28 1.41
C GLU A 21 -14.22 7.67 1.91
N LEU A 22 -13.26 6.74 1.90
CA LEU A 22 -11.89 6.97 2.34
C LEU A 22 -10.89 6.59 1.24
N ASN A 23 -10.22 7.61 0.67
CA ASN A 23 -9.15 7.41 -0.30
C ASN A 23 -7.97 6.62 0.31
N GLY A 24 -7.36 5.71 -0.47
CA GLY A 24 -6.28 4.85 0.00
C GLY A 24 -5.05 5.60 0.52
N TYR A 25 -4.78 6.81 0.00
CA TYR A 25 -3.72 7.67 0.51
C TYR A 25 -4.04 8.22 1.91
N HIS A 26 -5.27 8.68 2.14
CA HIS A 26 -5.68 9.11 3.49
C HIS A 26 -5.68 7.95 4.48
N LEU A 27 -6.06 6.74 4.03
CA LEU A 27 -5.92 5.53 4.84
C LEU A 27 -4.46 5.24 5.18
N ALA A 28 -3.53 5.39 4.22
CA ALA A 28 -2.10 5.22 4.46
C ALA A 28 -1.60 6.16 5.56
N GLN A 29 -2.03 7.42 5.53
CA GLN A 29 -1.67 8.41 6.55
C GLN A 29 -2.20 8.00 7.93
N SER A 30 -3.48 7.64 8.04
CA SER A 30 -4.07 7.19 9.31
C SER A 30 -3.35 5.98 9.88
N ILE A 31 -3.04 5.00 9.03
CA ILE A 31 -2.34 3.77 9.45
C ILE A 31 -0.91 4.07 9.88
N LYS A 32 -0.16 4.90 9.16
CA LYS A 32 1.21 5.28 9.55
C LYS A 32 1.26 6.08 10.86
N ASN A 33 0.20 6.81 11.19
CA ASN A 33 0.09 7.55 12.46
C ASN A 33 -0.19 6.62 13.65
N GLU A 34 -0.97 5.55 13.47
CA GLU A 34 -1.32 4.61 14.54
C GLU A 34 -0.33 3.43 14.65
N MET A 35 0.16 2.95 13.51
CA MET A 35 1.02 1.78 13.35
C MET A 35 2.18 2.11 12.40
N HIS A 36 3.14 2.88 12.91
CA HIS A 36 4.28 3.42 12.15
C HIS A 36 5.05 2.35 11.33
N ASP A 37 5.20 1.16 11.90
CA ASP A 37 5.97 0.06 11.30
C ASP A 37 5.23 -0.67 10.18
N THR A 38 3.90 -0.53 10.09
CA THR A 38 3.10 -1.15 9.02
C THR A 38 3.53 -0.58 7.67
N LYS A 39 3.96 -1.45 6.76
CA LYS A 39 4.26 -1.07 5.37
C LYS A 39 2.98 -0.79 4.61
N VAL A 40 3.01 0.18 3.70
CA VAL A 40 1.86 0.52 2.86
C VAL A 40 2.20 0.40 1.38
N ILE A 41 1.43 -0.41 0.67
CA ILE A 41 1.42 -0.47 -0.80
C ILE A 41 0.08 0.06 -1.31
N ILE A 42 0.12 1.07 -2.18
CA ILE A 42 -1.04 1.52 -2.93
C ILE A 42 -1.03 0.89 -4.33
N MET A 43 -2.16 0.32 -4.72
CA MET A 43 -2.44 -0.13 -6.08
C MET A 43 -3.32 0.92 -6.76
N THR A 44 -3.05 1.31 -7.99
CA THR A 44 -3.84 2.34 -8.67
C THR A 44 -3.91 2.14 -10.17
N GLY A 45 -5.04 2.52 -10.79
CA GLY A 45 -5.18 2.61 -12.25
C GLY A 45 -4.90 4.02 -12.79
N CYS A 46 -4.58 4.99 -11.92
CA CYS A 46 -4.21 6.35 -12.33
C CYS A 46 -2.83 6.38 -12.99
N HIS A 47 -2.53 7.48 -13.69
CA HIS A 47 -1.18 7.68 -14.20
C HIS A 47 -0.23 8.07 -13.06
N GLU A 48 1.04 7.66 -13.18
CA GLU A 48 2.09 7.99 -12.22
C GLU A 48 2.24 9.50 -12.02
N ASN A 49 2.10 10.28 -13.10
CA ASN A 49 2.15 11.74 -13.05
C ASN A 49 1.09 12.37 -12.13
N ASP A 50 -0.07 11.72 -11.99
CA ASP A 50 -1.15 12.19 -11.10
C ASP A 50 -0.86 11.91 -9.62
N CYS A 51 0.16 11.08 -9.35
CA CYS A 51 0.48 10.59 -8.01
C CYS A 51 1.82 11.14 -7.48
N LEU A 52 2.55 11.97 -8.23
CA LEU A 52 3.92 12.39 -7.89
C LEU A 52 4.04 12.99 -6.49
N ASP A 53 3.13 13.90 -6.12
CA ASP A 53 3.15 14.55 -4.80
C ASP A 53 2.90 13.52 -3.68
N MET A 54 1.98 12.58 -3.89
CA MET A 54 1.71 11.51 -2.93
C MET A 54 2.90 10.54 -2.82
N MET A 55 3.58 10.26 -3.93
CA MET A 55 4.78 9.41 -3.95
C MET A 55 5.95 10.07 -3.22
N ALA A 56 6.09 11.39 -3.30
CA ALA A 56 7.14 12.14 -2.62
C ALA A 56 6.89 12.33 -1.11
N SER A 57 5.66 12.08 -0.64
CA SER A 57 5.23 12.39 0.73
C SER A 57 5.84 11.51 1.84
N GLY A 58 6.31 10.31 1.50
CA GLY A 58 6.82 9.32 2.47
C GLY A 58 5.75 8.51 3.21
N TRP A 59 4.44 8.75 2.98
CA TRP A 59 3.37 7.98 3.63
C TRP A 59 3.16 6.58 3.05
N VAL A 60 3.67 6.34 1.83
CA VAL A 60 3.45 5.11 1.07
C VAL A 60 4.80 4.49 0.72
N ASP A 61 5.03 3.25 1.16
CA ASP A 61 6.29 2.52 0.95
C ASP A 61 6.38 1.92 -0.47
N GLY A 62 5.24 1.67 -1.13
CA GLY A 62 5.20 1.05 -2.46
C GLY A 62 3.99 1.45 -3.30
N TRP A 63 4.20 1.51 -4.62
CA TRP A 63 3.16 1.82 -5.60
C TRP A 63 3.13 0.75 -6.68
N LEU A 64 1.93 0.25 -6.99
CA LEU A 64 1.69 -0.71 -8.06
C LEU A 64 0.65 -0.12 -9.02
N PHE A 65 1.09 0.20 -10.23
CA PHE A 65 0.22 0.72 -11.29
C PHE A 65 -0.44 -0.44 -12.04
N LYS A 66 -1.76 -0.45 -12.07
CA LYS A 66 -2.59 -1.45 -12.75
C LYS A 66 -2.49 -1.23 -14.27
N PRO A 67 -2.43 -2.29 -15.09
CA PRO A 67 -2.35 -3.69 -14.68
C PRO A 67 -0.93 -4.09 -14.23
N PHE A 68 -0.85 -4.88 -13.15
CA PHE A 68 0.40 -5.51 -12.69
C PHE A 68 0.15 -7.01 -12.44
N GLY A 69 1.20 -7.82 -12.57
CA GLY A 69 1.15 -9.25 -12.32
C GLY A 69 1.75 -9.66 -10.98
N LEU A 70 1.77 -10.98 -10.74
CA LEU A 70 2.38 -11.55 -9.53
C LEU A 70 3.88 -11.28 -9.45
N LYS A 71 4.57 -11.11 -10.58
CA LYS A 71 6.02 -10.85 -10.61
C LYS A 71 6.34 -9.47 -10.04
N GLU A 72 5.58 -8.46 -10.42
CA GLU A 72 5.71 -7.08 -9.94
C GLU A 72 5.37 -6.99 -8.46
N LEU A 73 4.28 -7.64 -8.03
CA LEU A 73 3.92 -7.73 -6.62
C LEU A 73 5.02 -8.43 -5.81
N ARG A 74 5.55 -9.56 -6.29
CA ARG A 74 6.65 -10.28 -5.62
C ARG A 74 7.88 -9.39 -5.45
N ALA A 75 8.28 -8.70 -6.52
CA ALA A 75 9.42 -7.78 -6.49
C ALA A 75 9.20 -6.63 -5.50
N MET A 76 7.97 -6.10 -5.41
CA MET A 76 7.61 -5.07 -4.43
C MET A 76 7.75 -5.61 -3.00
N LEU A 77 7.25 -6.81 -2.71
CA LEU A 77 7.35 -7.43 -1.39
C LEU A 77 8.81 -7.73 -1.01
N GLN A 78 9.63 -8.20 -1.95
CA GLN A 78 11.07 -8.38 -1.75
C GLN A 78 11.78 -7.06 -1.48
N ARG A 79 11.47 -6.01 -2.25
CA ARG A 79 12.03 -4.65 -2.04
C ARG A 79 11.73 -4.12 -0.65
N LEU A 80 10.56 -4.43 -0.10
CA LEU A 80 10.15 -4.02 1.25
C LEU A 80 10.63 -4.97 2.36
N GLY A 81 11.37 -6.04 2.03
CA GLY A 81 11.87 -7.02 3.00
C GLY A 81 10.79 -7.94 3.57
N LEU A 82 9.61 -7.98 2.96
CA LEU A 82 8.45 -8.76 3.40
C LEU A 82 8.42 -10.18 2.82
N LEU A 83 9.24 -10.43 1.80
CA LEU A 83 9.40 -11.75 1.18
C LEU A 83 10.89 -12.04 0.99
N LYS A 84 11.33 -13.23 1.42
CA LYS A 84 12.67 -13.75 1.16
C LYS A 84 12.67 -14.55 -0.15
N ASP A 85 13.84 -14.69 -0.76
CA ASP A 85 14.01 -15.42 -2.03
C ASP A 85 13.53 -16.87 -1.99
#